data_AF-A0A6B2DU32-F1
#
_entry.id   AF-A0A6B2DU32-F1
#
_cell.length_a   1.000
_cell.length_b   1.000
_cell.length_c   1.000
_cell.angle_alpha   90.00
_cell.angle_beta   90.00
_cell.angle_gamma   90.00
#
_symmetry.space_group_name_H-M   'P 1'
#
loop_
_entity.id
_entity.type
_entity.pdbx_description
1 polymer ?
#
loop_
_entity_poly.entity_id
_entity_poly.type
_entity_poly.pdbx_seq_one_letter_code
_entity_poly.pdbx_strand_id
1 'polypeptide(L)'
;VADLDAGPAEAVVQGLGADVTWTELAAVGHLAEAGVPWVATNVDLTLPTPSGRAPGNGALVALVRTATSATPHVVGKPRAALFELARDRLGTGRPGTLVCGDLLGTDIEGANAAGLDSLFVLSGSSRLRDLIFAEPAARPTYVAGDLSGLLEPLLPLRDAVLRDVGDRAESLRSVVASAWAARDAGGEVSSDAGLWDGIERRLVPPR
;
A
#
# COMPACT_ATOMS: atom_id res chain seq x y z
N VAL A 1 -0.24 -25.39 1.68
CA VAL A 1 -0.56 -26.68 1.02
C VAL A 1 -1.99 -27.00 1.37
N ALA A 2 -2.91 -26.87 0.42
CA ALA A 2 -4.29 -27.33 0.62
C ALA A 2 -4.29 -28.86 0.52
N ASP A 3 -4.85 -29.53 1.53
CA ASP A 3 -5.24 -30.93 1.39
C ASP A 3 -6.52 -30.95 0.55
N LEU A 4 -6.35 -31.03 -0.77
CA LEU A 4 -7.45 -30.99 -1.74
C LEU A 4 -8.29 -32.28 -1.72
N ASP A 5 -7.86 -33.29 -0.96
CA ASP A 5 -8.51 -34.60 -0.86
C ASP A 5 -9.42 -34.73 0.39
N ALA A 6 -9.55 -33.67 1.19
CA ALA A 6 -10.26 -33.68 2.48
C ALA A 6 -11.81 -33.61 2.41
N GLY A 7 -12.40 -33.67 1.22
CA GLY A 7 -13.85 -33.55 1.01
C GLY A 7 -14.28 -32.20 0.39
N PRO A 8 -15.60 -31.91 0.31
CA PRO A 8 -16.08 -30.69 -0.34
C PRO A 8 -15.67 -29.44 0.46
N ALA A 9 -14.95 -28.52 -0.18
CA ALA A 9 -14.53 -27.27 0.43
C ALA A 9 -15.70 -26.26 0.51
N GLU A 10 -15.92 -25.68 1.69
CA GLU A 10 -16.94 -24.63 1.90
C GLU A 10 -16.42 -23.22 1.56
N ALA A 11 -15.10 -23.02 1.54
CA ALA A 11 -14.45 -21.78 1.15
C ALA A 11 -13.02 -22.05 0.69
N VAL A 12 -12.45 -21.13 -0.10
CA VAL A 12 -11.05 -21.14 -0.51
C VAL A 12 -10.40 -19.84 -0.05
N VAL A 13 -9.31 -19.94 0.71
CA VAL A 13 -8.51 -18.78 1.12
C VAL A 13 -7.15 -18.83 0.43
N GLN A 14 -6.87 -17.83 -0.39
CA GLN A 14 -5.63 -17.70 -1.15
C GLN A 14 -4.72 -16.63 -0.56
N GLY A 15 -3.55 -17.06 -0.10
CA GLY A 15 -2.42 -16.20 0.20
C GLY A 15 -1.23 -16.49 -0.71
N LEU A 16 -0.17 -15.69 -0.55
CA LEU A 16 1.10 -15.96 -1.21
C LEU A 16 1.74 -17.23 -0.62
N GLY A 17 2.30 -18.08 -1.49
CA GLY A 17 3.23 -19.13 -1.09
C GLY A 17 4.33 -19.26 -2.14
N ALA A 18 5.58 -19.43 -1.69
CA ALA A 18 6.74 -19.54 -2.59
C ALA A 18 6.67 -20.80 -3.47
N ASP A 19 6.08 -21.87 -2.93
CA ASP A 19 5.97 -23.18 -3.59
C ASP A 19 4.57 -23.43 -4.18
N VAL A 20 3.76 -22.38 -4.34
CA VAL A 20 2.42 -22.52 -4.95
C VAL A 20 2.57 -23.10 -6.36
N THR A 21 1.88 -24.21 -6.58
CA THR A 21 1.93 -24.95 -7.84
C THR A 21 0.78 -24.57 -8.78
N TRP A 22 0.94 -24.90 -10.06
CA TRP A 22 -0.15 -24.79 -11.02
C TRP A 22 -1.39 -25.58 -10.58
N THR A 23 -1.21 -26.78 -10.04
CA THR A 23 -2.30 -27.65 -9.61
C THR A 23 -3.13 -27.01 -8.49
N GLU A 24 -2.47 -26.38 -7.52
CA GLU A 24 -3.17 -25.65 -6.46
C GLU A 24 -3.97 -24.47 -7.02
N LEU A 25 -3.40 -23.68 -7.94
CA LEU A 25 -4.11 -22.56 -8.58
C LEU A 25 -5.29 -23.03 -9.45
N ALA A 26 -5.14 -24.16 -10.15
CA ALA A 26 -6.24 -24.77 -10.89
C ALA A 26 -7.38 -25.21 -9.96
N ALA A 27 -7.05 -25.77 -8.80
CA ALA A 27 -8.05 -26.15 -7.80
C ALA A 27 -8.81 -24.93 -7.25
N VAL A 28 -8.12 -23.81 -6.99
CA VAL A 28 -8.78 -22.53 -6.63
C VAL A 28 -9.79 -22.15 -7.72
N GLY A 29 -9.37 -22.18 -8.99
CA GLY A 29 -10.24 -21.85 -10.12
C GLY A 29 -11.47 -22.75 -10.23
N HIS A 30 -11.29 -24.07 -10.13
CA HIS A 30 -12.40 -25.03 -10.18
C HIS A 30 -13.40 -24.82 -9.04
N LEU A 31 -12.93 -24.64 -7.81
CA LEU A 31 -13.79 -24.41 -6.65
C LEU A 31 -14.56 -23.10 -6.78
N ALA A 32 -13.89 -22.03 -7.21
CA ALA A 32 -14.52 -20.73 -7.39
C ALA A 32 -15.59 -20.73 -8.49
N GLU A 33 -15.35 -21.39 -9.63
CA GLU A 33 -16.34 -21.61 -10.69
C GLU A 33 -17.52 -22.47 -10.23
N ALA A 34 -17.29 -23.42 -9.33
CA ALA A 34 -18.34 -24.21 -8.69
C ALA A 34 -19.16 -23.42 -7.64
N GLY A 35 -18.88 -22.12 -7.45
CA GLY A 35 -19.60 -21.24 -6.53
C GLY A 35 -19.08 -21.26 -5.10
N VAL A 36 -17.95 -21.92 -4.83
CA VAL A 36 -17.30 -21.88 -3.50
C VAL A 36 -16.73 -20.46 -3.28
N PRO A 37 -17.05 -19.80 -2.15
CA PRO A 37 -16.48 -18.49 -1.82
C PRO A 37 -14.96 -18.49 -1.86
N TRP A 38 -14.40 -17.67 -2.75
CA TRP A 38 -12.97 -17.46 -2.88
C TRP A 38 -12.56 -16.15 -2.19
N VAL A 39 -11.64 -16.25 -1.24
CA VAL A 39 -11.12 -15.13 -0.45
C VAL A 39 -9.63 -14.98 -0.73
N ALA A 40 -9.18 -13.77 -1.12
CA ALA A 40 -7.76 -13.47 -1.29
C ALA A 40 -7.25 -12.61 -0.12
N THR A 41 -6.11 -12.95 0.47
CA THR A 41 -5.57 -12.23 1.65
C THR A 41 -4.96 -10.86 1.34
N ASN A 42 -4.63 -10.62 0.07
CA ASN A 42 -4.18 -9.35 -0.50
C ASN A 42 -4.13 -9.50 -2.04
N VAL A 43 -4.00 -8.38 -2.75
CA VAL A 43 -3.86 -8.34 -4.22
C VAL A 43 -2.59 -7.62 -4.67
N ASP A 44 -1.54 -7.66 -3.86
CA ASP A 44 -0.26 -7.03 -4.19
C ASP A 44 0.39 -7.75 -5.38
N LEU A 45 0.62 -7.03 -6.47
CA LEU A 45 1.11 -7.62 -7.73
C LEU A 45 2.56 -8.09 -7.62
N THR A 46 3.37 -7.45 -6.77
CA THR A 46 4.79 -7.76 -6.65
C THR A 46 5.24 -7.90 -5.20
N LEU A 47 6.15 -8.83 -4.98
CA LEU A 47 6.86 -9.04 -3.72
C LEU A 47 8.33 -8.61 -3.89
N PRO A 48 8.87 -7.73 -3.02
CA PRO A 48 10.30 -7.46 -2.98
C PRO A 48 11.10 -8.69 -2.52
N THR A 49 12.17 -9.03 -3.22
CA THR A 49 13.11 -10.11 -2.86
C THR A 49 14.56 -9.63 -3.03
N PRO A 50 15.57 -10.33 -2.45
CA PRO A 50 16.98 -10.00 -2.67
C PRO A 50 17.40 -10.01 -4.15
N SER A 51 16.72 -10.79 -5.00
CA SER A 51 16.98 -10.88 -6.44
C SER A 51 16.19 -9.86 -7.28
N GLY A 52 15.42 -8.98 -6.63
CA GLY A 52 14.55 -8.01 -7.30
C GLY A 52 13.06 -8.28 -7.04
N ARG A 53 12.19 -7.78 -7.92
CA ARG A 53 10.73 -7.93 -7.78
C ARG A 53 10.29 -9.31 -8.27
N ALA A 54 9.60 -10.06 -7.41
CA ALA A 54 8.95 -11.31 -7.74
C ALA A 54 7.42 -11.14 -7.84
N PRO A 55 6.67 -12.09 -8.43
CA PRO A 55 5.22 -12.10 -8.36
C PRO A 55 4.71 -12.15 -6.91
N GLY A 56 3.77 -11.25 -6.56
CA GLY A 56 3.05 -11.28 -5.29
C GLY A 56 1.77 -12.11 -5.38
N ASN A 57 0.99 -12.15 -4.29
CA ASN A 57 -0.28 -12.88 -4.28
C ASN A 57 -1.26 -12.34 -5.33
N GLY A 58 -1.25 -11.02 -5.56
CA GLY A 58 -2.08 -10.38 -6.57
C GLY A 58 -1.82 -10.88 -7.98
N ALA A 59 -0.56 -11.21 -8.31
CA ALA A 59 -0.24 -11.81 -9.61
C ALA A 59 -0.81 -13.22 -9.74
N LEU A 60 -0.75 -14.03 -8.67
CA LEU A 60 -1.35 -15.37 -8.64
C LEU A 60 -2.88 -15.31 -8.69
N VAL A 61 -3.49 -14.36 -7.97
CA VAL A 61 -4.93 -14.08 -8.04
C VAL A 61 -5.33 -13.66 -9.45
N ALA A 62 -4.56 -12.77 -10.08
CA ALA A 62 -4.82 -12.32 -11.45
C ALA A 62 -4.75 -13.48 -12.46
N LEU A 63 -3.83 -14.42 -12.28
CA LEU A 63 -3.74 -15.63 -13.10
C LEU A 63 -5.06 -16.42 -13.03
N VAL A 64 -5.53 -16.74 -11.83
CA VAL A 64 -6.79 -17.49 -11.64
C VAL A 64 -7.99 -16.71 -12.22
N ARG A 65 -8.07 -15.40 -11.97
CA ARG A 65 -9.13 -14.52 -12.53
C ARG A 65 -9.08 -14.40 -14.05
N THR A 66 -7.92 -14.59 -14.67
CA THR A 66 -7.79 -14.54 -16.14
C THR A 66 -8.24 -15.85 -16.77
N ALA A 67 -7.99 -16.97 -16.08
CA ALA A 67 -8.39 -18.30 -16.51
C ALA A 67 -9.85 -18.64 -16.21
N THR A 68 -10.54 -17.85 -15.38
CA THR A 68 -11.91 -18.11 -14.90
C THR A 68 -12.77 -16.84 -14.97
N SER A 69 -14.08 -16.98 -14.78
CA SER A 69 -15.01 -15.85 -14.59
C SER A 69 -15.16 -15.43 -13.12
N ALA A 70 -14.55 -16.18 -12.20
CA ALA A 70 -14.64 -15.95 -10.76
C ALA A 70 -13.83 -14.72 -10.29
N THR A 71 -14.30 -14.11 -9.21
CA THR A 71 -13.60 -13.00 -8.56
C THR A 71 -13.51 -13.22 -7.05
N PRO A 72 -12.34 -13.00 -6.41
CA PRO A 72 -12.22 -13.20 -4.99
C PRO A 72 -12.82 -12.05 -4.20
N HIS A 73 -13.31 -12.36 -3.01
CA HIS A 73 -13.43 -11.39 -1.94
C HIS A 73 -12.03 -11.07 -1.40
N VAL A 74 -11.55 -9.84 -1.60
CA VAL A 74 -10.24 -9.42 -1.10
C VAL A 74 -10.39 -8.95 0.35
N VAL A 75 -9.77 -9.69 1.26
CA VAL A 75 -9.56 -9.27 2.64
C VAL A 75 -8.19 -8.62 2.76
N GLY A 76 -8.04 -7.70 3.70
CA GLY A 76 -6.80 -6.93 3.87
C GLY A 76 -6.86 -5.53 3.29
N LYS A 77 -5.71 -4.88 3.18
CA LYS A 77 -5.60 -3.51 2.66
C LYS A 77 -6.09 -3.42 1.20
N PRO A 78 -6.75 -2.32 0.76
CA PRO A 78 -7.09 -1.10 1.50
C PRO A 78 -8.42 -1.19 2.29
N ARG A 79 -8.98 -2.37 2.53
CA ARG A 79 -10.27 -2.48 3.25
C ARG A 79 -10.09 -2.12 4.72
N ALA A 80 -10.90 -1.16 5.18
CA ALA A 80 -10.90 -0.66 6.56
C ALA A 80 -11.00 -1.78 7.61
N ALA A 81 -11.69 -2.89 7.30
CA ALA A 81 -11.88 -4.02 8.20
C ALA A 81 -10.56 -4.58 8.79
N LEU A 82 -9.45 -4.59 8.03
CA LEU A 82 -8.16 -5.06 8.56
C LEU A 82 -7.60 -4.09 9.61
N PHE A 83 -7.74 -2.78 9.38
CA PHE A 83 -7.26 -1.74 10.28
C PHE A 83 -8.09 -1.68 11.55
N GLU A 84 -9.41 -1.81 11.44
CA GLU A 84 -10.32 -1.89 12.57
C GLU A 84 -10.00 -3.12 13.44
N LEU A 85 -9.79 -4.29 12.82
CA LEU A 85 -9.35 -5.50 13.53
C LEU A 85 -7.99 -5.32 14.23
N ALA A 86 -7.02 -4.69 13.56
CA ALA A 86 -5.71 -4.42 14.14
C ALA A 86 -5.82 -3.48 15.34
N ARG A 87 -6.63 -2.41 15.22
CA ARG A 87 -6.89 -1.45 16.29
C ARG A 87 -7.57 -2.12 17.48
N ASP A 88 -8.60 -2.93 17.24
CA ASP A 88 -9.31 -3.65 18.31
C ASP A 88 -8.37 -4.61 19.06
N ARG A 89 -7.42 -5.24 18.36
CA ARG A 89 -6.36 -6.04 19.00
C ARG A 89 -5.35 -5.21 19.79
N LEU A 90 -5.00 -4.01 19.30
CA LEU A 90 -4.10 -3.10 20.01
C LEU A 90 -4.78 -2.44 21.23
N GLY A 91 -6.12 -2.44 21.28
CA GLY A 91 -6.88 -1.77 22.34
C GLY A 91 -6.76 -0.24 22.29
N THR A 92 -6.41 0.32 21.14
CA THR A 92 -6.17 1.76 20.96
C THR A 92 -7.38 2.46 20.33
N GLY A 93 -7.59 3.73 20.67
CA GLY A 93 -8.52 4.58 19.91
C GLY A 93 -7.90 5.09 18.61
N ARG A 94 -8.71 5.68 17.72
CA ARG A 94 -8.21 6.32 16.49
C ARG A 94 -7.11 7.36 16.76
N PRO A 95 -7.23 8.28 17.75
CA PRO A 95 -6.18 9.27 18.01
C PRO A 95 -4.85 8.69 18.53
N GLY A 96 -4.86 7.44 19.00
CA GLY A 96 -3.67 6.74 19.51
C GLY A 96 -3.13 5.69 18.54
N THR A 97 -3.58 5.68 17.29
CA THR A 97 -3.22 4.68 16.29
C THR A 97 -2.68 5.37 15.05
N LEU A 98 -1.46 5.00 14.64
CA LEU A 98 -0.81 5.48 13.43
C LEU A 98 -0.53 4.30 12.50
N VAL A 99 -0.97 4.40 11.25
CA VAL A 99 -0.61 3.44 10.20
C VAL A 99 0.71 3.87 9.55
N CYS A 100 1.70 2.99 9.51
CA CYS A 100 2.97 3.25 8.83
C CYS A 100 3.11 2.33 7.61
N GLY A 101 3.40 2.87 6.43
CA GLY A 101 3.50 2.06 5.21
C GLY A 101 4.13 2.78 4.03
N ASP A 102 4.36 2.03 2.96
CA ASP A 102 5.11 2.45 1.77
C ASP A 102 4.30 2.29 0.46
N LEU A 103 3.05 1.82 0.54
CA LEU A 103 2.16 1.67 -0.59
C LEU A 103 0.92 2.56 -0.42
N LEU A 104 0.75 3.50 -1.36
CA LEU A 104 -0.34 4.48 -1.32
C LEU A 104 -1.72 3.82 -1.43
N GLY A 105 -1.90 2.92 -2.41
CA GLY A 105 -3.18 2.25 -2.69
C GLY A 105 -3.55 1.12 -1.73
N THR A 106 -2.73 0.84 -0.71
CA THR A 106 -3.03 -0.18 0.30
C THR A 106 -2.91 0.37 1.71
N ASP A 107 -1.72 0.78 2.14
CA ASP A 107 -1.49 1.31 3.50
C ASP A 107 -2.25 2.61 3.72
N ILE A 108 -2.03 3.58 2.84
CA ILE A 108 -2.51 4.95 3.03
C ILE A 108 -4.00 5.05 2.73
N GLU A 109 -4.42 4.51 1.58
CA GLU A 109 -5.84 4.45 1.23
C GLU A 109 -6.65 3.70 2.30
N GLY A 110 -6.10 2.61 2.83
CA GLY A 110 -6.74 1.84 3.88
C GLY A 110 -6.80 2.56 5.24
N ALA A 111 -5.74 3.26 5.62
CA ALA A 111 -5.74 4.11 6.80
C ALA A 111 -6.81 5.20 6.71
N ASN A 112 -6.87 5.90 5.57
CA ASN A 112 -7.85 6.94 5.30
C ASN A 112 -9.29 6.39 5.33
N ALA A 113 -9.53 5.22 4.73
CA ALA A 113 -10.84 4.55 4.76
C ALA A 113 -11.26 4.14 6.19
N ALA A 114 -10.30 3.84 7.07
CA ALA A 114 -10.54 3.55 8.49
C ALA A 114 -10.61 4.82 9.37
N GLY A 115 -10.34 6.00 8.81
CA GLY A 115 -10.25 7.26 9.57
C GLY A 115 -9.09 7.29 10.55
N LEU A 116 -7.96 6.68 10.17
CA LEU A 116 -6.71 6.63 10.95
C LEU A 116 -5.68 7.56 10.33
N ASP A 117 -4.85 8.17 11.19
CA ASP A 117 -3.67 8.87 10.71
C ASP A 117 -2.66 7.90 10.11
N SER A 118 -1.92 8.39 9.11
CA SER A 118 -0.92 7.59 8.42
C SER A 118 0.42 8.31 8.22
N LEU A 119 1.51 7.56 8.33
CA LEU A 119 2.86 7.94 7.96
C LEU A 119 3.29 7.15 6.72
N PHE A 120 3.49 7.87 5.61
CA PHE A 120 4.08 7.30 4.41
C PHE A 120 5.60 7.38 4.46
N VAL A 121 6.30 6.28 4.17
CA VAL A 121 7.76 6.22 4.11
C VAL A 121 8.28 5.94 2.70
N LEU A 122 9.31 6.67 2.28
CA LEU A 122 9.92 6.55 0.94
C LEU A 122 10.96 5.42 0.82
N SER A 123 11.23 4.70 1.91
CA SER A 123 12.18 3.58 1.94
C SER A 123 11.67 2.31 1.22
N GLY A 124 10.40 2.27 0.80
CA GLY A 124 9.75 1.07 0.28
C GLY A 124 9.43 1.07 -1.22
N SER A 125 8.16 0.82 -1.56
CA SER A 125 7.70 0.42 -2.89
C SER A 125 7.26 1.61 -3.75
N SER A 126 6.41 2.49 -3.23
CA SER A 126 6.06 3.74 -3.91
C SER A 126 7.23 4.74 -3.87
N ARG A 127 7.27 5.64 -4.85
CA ARG A 127 8.24 6.73 -4.97
C ARG A 127 7.61 8.07 -4.66
N LEU A 128 8.44 9.10 -4.50
CA LEU A 128 8.00 10.48 -4.30
C LEU A 128 7.04 10.90 -5.41
N ARG A 129 7.34 10.55 -6.66
CA ARG A 129 6.44 10.80 -7.78
C ARG A 129 5.04 10.24 -7.53
N ASP A 130 4.92 8.99 -7.10
CA ASP A 130 3.61 8.37 -6.85
C ASP A 130 2.84 9.16 -5.78
N LEU A 131 3.52 9.61 -4.73
CA LEU A 131 2.94 10.42 -3.65
C LEU A 131 2.45 11.79 -4.17
N ILE A 132 3.24 12.44 -5.02
CA ILE A 132 2.87 13.73 -5.64
C ILE A 132 1.60 13.59 -6.49
N PHE A 133 1.49 12.46 -7.21
CA PHE A 133 0.35 12.17 -8.07
C PHE A 133 -0.80 11.44 -7.36
N ALA A 134 -0.71 11.19 -6.05
CA ALA A 134 -1.75 10.53 -5.27
C ALA A 134 -3.08 11.31 -5.31
N GLU A 135 -4.17 10.56 -5.49
CA GLU A 135 -5.53 11.05 -5.31
C GLU A 135 -5.82 11.29 -3.83
N PRO A 136 -6.77 12.18 -3.46
CA PRO A 136 -7.05 12.54 -2.08
C PRO A 136 -7.26 11.34 -1.13
N ALA A 137 -7.89 10.27 -1.62
CA ALA A 137 -8.11 9.04 -0.84
C ALA A 137 -6.80 8.34 -0.44
N ALA A 138 -5.70 8.55 -1.16
CA ALA A 138 -4.40 7.93 -0.93
C ALA A 138 -3.32 8.93 -0.47
N ARG A 139 -3.72 10.11 0.04
CA ARG A 139 -2.80 11.10 0.61
C ARG A 139 -2.59 10.82 2.11
N PRO A 140 -1.34 10.66 2.58
CA PRO A 140 -1.06 10.39 3.99
C PRO A 140 -1.18 11.64 4.89
N THR A 141 -1.31 11.44 6.20
CA THR A 141 -1.23 12.53 7.19
C THR A 141 0.20 13.07 7.28
N TYR A 142 1.18 12.18 7.31
CA TYR A 142 2.60 12.47 7.51
C TYR A 142 3.47 11.81 6.42
N VAL A 143 4.65 12.37 6.17
CA VAL A 143 5.66 11.78 5.29
C VAL A 143 7.04 11.80 5.93
N ALA A 144 7.80 10.73 5.74
CA ALA A 144 9.20 10.64 6.12
C ALA A 144 10.03 9.90 5.06
N GLY A 145 11.35 10.07 5.11
CA GLY A 145 12.25 9.31 4.25
C GLY A 145 12.20 7.81 4.56
N ASP A 146 12.16 7.46 5.84
CA ASP A 146 12.13 6.10 6.36
C ASP A 146 11.52 6.08 7.78
N LEU A 147 11.56 4.94 8.47
CA LEU A 147 10.99 4.77 9.81
C LEU A 147 11.69 5.59 10.90
N SER A 148 12.91 6.09 10.68
CA SER A 148 13.57 6.99 11.64
C SER A 148 12.77 8.29 11.86
N GLY A 149 11.89 8.66 10.94
CA GLY A 149 10.96 9.78 11.11
C GLY A 149 10.01 9.62 12.31
N LEU A 150 9.82 8.41 12.85
CA LEU A 150 9.07 8.17 14.08
C LEU A 150 9.80 8.67 15.34
N LEU A 151 11.09 8.98 15.24
CA LEU A 151 11.89 9.49 16.36
C LEU A 151 11.82 11.02 16.49
N GLU A 152 11.22 11.69 15.51
CA GLU A 152 11.09 13.15 15.43
C GLU A 152 9.61 13.57 15.56
N PRO A 153 9.34 14.83 15.95
CA PRO A 153 7.98 15.35 15.94
C PRO A 153 7.34 15.27 14.55
N LEU A 154 6.25 14.51 14.43
CA LEU A 154 5.49 14.40 13.19
C LEU A 154 4.67 15.67 12.94
N LEU A 155 4.82 16.26 11.76
CA LEU A 155 4.09 17.45 11.33
C LEU A 155 3.16 17.10 10.16
N PRO A 156 1.83 17.35 10.27
CA PRO A 156 0.88 17.00 9.22
C PRO A 156 1.17 17.74 7.91
N LEU A 157 1.00 17.06 6.78
CA LEU A 157 1.20 17.64 5.45
C LEU A 157 0.24 18.79 5.14
N ARG A 158 -0.97 18.76 5.69
CA ARG A 158 -1.95 19.85 5.56
C ARG A 158 -1.52 21.17 6.20
N ASP A 159 -0.62 21.10 7.19
CA ASP A 159 -0.13 22.25 7.96
C ASP A 159 1.26 22.69 7.49
N ALA A 160 1.81 22.04 6.46
CA ALA A 160 3.13 22.36 5.93
C ALA A 160 3.10 23.68 5.17
N VAL A 161 3.84 24.68 5.68
CA VAL A 161 4.04 25.97 5.03
C VAL A 161 5.32 25.92 4.21
N LEU A 162 5.29 26.48 2.99
CA LEU A 162 6.47 26.74 2.17
C LEU A 162 7.53 27.50 2.99
N ARG A 163 8.67 26.86 3.25
CA ARG A 163 9.82 27.47 3.92
C ARG A 163 11.10 27.12 3.16
N ASP A 164 12.04 28.04 3.18
CA ASP A 164 13.43 27.79 2.77
C ASP A 164 14.10 27.01 3.91
N VAL A 165 14.58 25.79 3.65
CA VAL A 165 15.04 24.91 4.73
C VAL A 165 16.31 24.16 4.39
N GLY A 166 17.26 24.20 5.33
CA GLY A 166 18.43 23.33 5.34
C GLY A 166 18.15 21.90 5.82
N ASP A 167 16.96 21.61 6.35
CA ASP A 167 16.55 20.27 6.78
C ASP A 167 15.85 19.49 5.66
N ARG A 168 16.24 18.24 5.48
CA ARG A 168 15.70 17.33 4.45
C ARG A 168 14.25 16.95 4.73
N ALA A 169 13.88 16.71 5.98
CA ALA A 169 12.52 16.28 6.31
C ALA A 169 11.51 17.42 6.09
N GLU A 170 11.85 18.66 6.48
CA GLU A 170 11.03 19.83 6.19
C GLU A 170 10.95 20.14 4.69
N SER A 171 12.08 20.01 3.97
CA SER A 171 12.12 20.15 2.51
C SER A 171 11.21 19.14 1.81
N LEU A 172 11.20 17.88 2.26
CA LEU A 172 10.31 16.84 1.76
C LEU A 172 8.84 17.20 1.95
N ARG A 173 8.45 17.62 3.16
CA ARG A 173 7.07 18.05 3.44
C ARG A 173 6.67 19.25 2.57
N SER A 174 7.55 20.23 2.45
CA SER A 174 7.34 21.45 1.65
C SER A 174 7.10 21.13 0.17
N VAL A 175 7.91 20.25 -0.41
CA VAL A 175 7.77 19.79 -1.80
C VAL A 175 6.42 19.09 -2.02
N VAL A 176 6.06 18.16 -1.13
CA VAL A 176 4.81 17.40 -1.23
C VAL A 176 3.60 18.33 -1.11
N ALA A 177 3.56 19.16 -0.07
CA ALA A 177 2.44 20.07 0.18
C ALA A 177 2.26 21.07 -0.97
N SER A 178 3.36 21.62 -1.50
CA SER A 178 3.30 22.57 -2.62
C SER A 178 2.80 21.94 -3.90
N ALA A 179 3.25 20.72 -4.20
CA ALA A 179 2.79 20.02 -5.39
C ALA A 179 1.31 19.64 -5.29
N TRP A 180 0.84 19.19 -4.13
CA TRP A 180 -0.59 18.95 -3.92
C TRP A 180 -1.41 20.23 -4.00
N ALA A 181 -0.97 21.33 -3.36
CA ALA A 181 -1.66 22.61 -3.45
C ALA A 181 -1.77 23.10 -4.91
N ALA A 182 -0.71 22.95 -5.70
CA ALA A 182 -0.73 23.26 -7.13
C ALA A 182 -1.74 22.39 -7.89
N ARG A 183 -1.72 21.05 -7.67
CA ARG A 183 -2.67 20.13 -8.32
C ARG A 183 -4.11 20.39 -7.94
N ASP A 184 -4.38 20.65 -6.66
CA ASP A 184 -5.72 20.92 -6.14
C ASP A 184 -6.28 22.25 -6.68
N ALA A 185 -5.41 23.21 -6.98
CA ALA A 185 -5.76 24.44 -7.68
C ALA A 185 -5.90 24.29 -9.21
N GLY A 186 -5.76 23.07 -9.75
CA GLY A 186 -5.80 22.80 -11.19
C GLY A 186 -4.53 23.19 -11.95
N GLY A 187 -3.44 23.48 -11.23
CA GLY A 187 -2.13 23.78 -11.80
C GLY A 187 -1.39 22.53 -12.29
N GLU A 188 -0.45 22.75 -13.21
CA GLU A 188 0.40 21.68 -13.71
C GLU A 188 1.59 21.41 -12.79
N VAL A 189 1.83 20.13 -12.52
CA VAL A 189 3.02 19.64 -11.83
C VAL A 189 3.74 18.72 -12.79
N SER A 190 5.06 18.92 -12.95
CA SER A 190 5.86 18.19 -13.93
C SER A 190 5.65 16.68 -13.85
N SER A 191 5.38 16.06 -14.99
CA SER A 191 5.26 14.61 -15.11
C SER A 191 6.60 13.91 -15.37
N ASP A 192 7.72 14.62 -15.31
CA ASP A 192 9.06 14.06 -15.58
C ASP A 192 9.53 13.16 -14.43
N ALA A 193 9.71 11.85 -14.71
CA ALA A 193 10.17 10.89 -13.72
C ALA A 193 11.60 11.18 -13.22
N GLY A 194 12.51 11.59 -14.10
CA GLY A 194 13.90 11.87 -13.76
C GLY A 194 14.06 13.08 -12.84
N LEU A 195 13.17 14.08 -12.98
CA LEU A 195 13.08 15.19 -12.04
C LEU A 195 12.74 14.70 -10.63
N TRP A 196 11.67 13.92 -10.48
CA TRP A 196 11.22 13.44 -9.16
C TRP A 196 12.21 12.49 -8.52
N ASP A 197 12.84 11.60 -9.30
CA ASP A 197 13.91 10.73 -8.82
C ASP A 197 15.11 11.55 -8.33
N GLY A 198 15.42 12.65 -9.02
CA GLY A 198 16.48 13.59 -8.62
C GLY A 198 16.17 14.32 -7.32
N ILE A 199 14.91 14.74 -7.13
CA ILE A 199 14.45 15.36 -5.88
C ILE A 199 14.47 14.33 -4.74
N GLU A 200 13.92 13.14 -4.96
CA GLU A 200 13.88 12.07 -3.96
C GLU A 200 15.29 11.74 -3.46
N ARG A 201 16.27 11.54 -4.35
CA ARG A 201 17.68 11.28 -3.97
C ARG A 201 18.33 12.38 -3.14
N ARG A 202 17.89 13.63 -3.26
CA ARG A 202 18.43 14.74 -2.47
C ARG A 202 17.80 14.81 -1.08
N LEU A 203 16.53 14.42 -0.97
CA LEU A 203 15.72 14.59 0.24
C LEU A 203 15.66 13.33 1.10
N VAL A 204 15.79 12.15 0.50
CA VAL A 204 15.73 10.86 1.19
C VAL A 204 17.14 10.28 1.26
N PRO A 205 17.60 9.84 2.45
CA PRO A 205 18.88 9.14 2.56
C PRO A 205 18.93 7.92 1.62
N PRO A 206 20.11 7.60 1.05
CA PRO A 206 20.28 6.34 0.34
C PRO A 206 20.08 5.15 1.30
N ARG A 207 19.59 4.04 0.74
CA ARG A 207 19.35 2.77 1.44
C ARG A 207 20.64 2.08 1.85
#